data_AF-A0A969SHD8-F1
#
_entry.id   AF-A0A969SHD8-F1
#
_cell.length_a   1.000
_cell.length_b   1.000
_cell.length_c   1.000
_cell.angle_alpha   90.00
_cell.angle_beta   90.00
_cell.angle_gamma   90.00
#
_symmetry.space_group_name_H-M   'P 1'
#
loop_
_entity.id
_entity.type
_entity.pdbx_description
1 polymer ?
#
loop_
_entity_poly.entity_id
_entity_poly.type
_entity_poly.pdbx_seq_one_letter_code
_entity_poly.pdbx_strand_id
1 'polypeptide(L)'
;MPIVVALLAAVAGMVTYTFQKRADRKAQLIEIRRTAYRAYLAALLDQISKPTPETLIQLNKCEFDLFAVASDKALRRIAEFSNYMIATSYDKIHLRDKSLHKKQLAEAILAMRKDCFERSQLSSDEAARLLPME
;
A
#
# COMPACT_ATOMS: atom_id res chain seq x y z
N MET A 1 -28.92 10.42 -44.05
CA MET A 1 -29.07 10.58 -42.59
C MET A 1 -28.74 9.31 -41.79
N PRO A 2 -29.31 8.11 -42.03
CA PRO A 2 -29.10 6.95 -41.15
C PRO A 2 -27.65 6.42 -41.13
N ILE A 3 -26.95 6.49 -42.26
CA ILE A 3 -25.54 6.08 -42.38
C ILE A 3 -24.62 6.94 -41.49
N VAL A 4 -24.87 8.25 -41.44
CA VAL A 4 -24.09 9.19 -40.62
C VAL A 4 -24.33 8.93 -39.14
N VAL A 5 -25.58 8.67 -38.74
CA VAL A 5 -25.93 8.31 -37.36
C VAL A 5 -25.29 6.97 -36.96
N ALA A 6 -25.29 5.97 -37.85
CA ALA A 6 -24.66 4.68 -37.60
C ALA A 6 -23.13 4.80 -37.45
N LEU A 7 -22.46 5.60 -38.28
CA LEU A 7 -21.03 5.89 -38.16
C LEU A 7 -20.68 6.60 -36.85
N LEU A 8 -21.47 7.61 -36.46
CA LEU A 8 -21.29 8.31 -35.19
C LEU A 8 -21.48 7.37 -34.00
N ALA A 9 -22.49 6.50 -34.04
CA ALA A 9 -22.73 5.50 -32.99
C ALA A 9 -21.56 4.50 -32.88
N ALA A 10 -21.01 4.05 -34.02
CA ALA A 10 -19.86 3.14 -34.04
C ALA A 10 -18.59 3.77 -33.44
N VAL A 11 -18.32 5.05 -33.78
CA VAL A 11 -17.19 5.80 -33.22
C VAL A 11 -17.39 6.03 -31.72
N ALA A 12 -18.60 6.44 -31.29
CA ALA A 12 -18.92 6.63 -29.89
C ALA A 12 -18.76 5.33 -29.08
N GLY A 13 -19.17 4.19 -29.64
CA GLY A 13 -18.99 2.87 -29.05
C GLY A 13 -17.51 2.50 -28.86
N MET A 14 -16.68 2.71 -29.88
CA MET A 14 -15.23 2.47 -29.79
C MET A 14 -14.56 3.36 -28.74
N VAL A 15 -14.87 4.65 -28.72
CA VAL A 15 -14.32 5.58 -27.73
C VAL A 15 -14.70 5.12 -26.32
N THR A 16 -15.99 4.88 -26.07
CA THR A 16 -16.50 4.45 -24.76
C THR A 16 -15.84 3.15 -24.29
N TYR A 17 -15.70 2.16 -25.17
CA TYR A 17 -15.06 0.89 -24.85
C TYR A 17 -13.58 1.06 -24.46
N THR A 18 -12.82 1.89 -25.17
CA THR A 18 -11.41 2.14 -24.83
C THR A 18 -11.25 2.88 -23.50
N PHE A 19 -12.14 3.82 -23.20
CA PHE A 19 -12.18 4.51 -21.92
C PHE A 19 -12.54 3.56 -20.78
N GLN A 20 -13.58 2.75 -20.93
CA GLN A 20 -13.99 1.74 -19.94
C GLN A 20 -12.85 0.76 -19.66
N LYS A 21 -12.24 0.18 -20.70
CA LYS A 21 -11.11 -0.75 -20.55
C LYS A 21 -9.92 -0.14 -19.80
N ARG A 22 -9.65 1.15 -20.00
CA ARG A 22 -8.60 1.88 -19.25
C ARG A 22 -9.01 2.10 -17.80
N ALA A 23 -10.27 2.46 -17.54
CA ALA A 23 -10.79 2.63 -16.19
C ALA A 23 -10.78 1.30 -15.41
N ASP A 24 -11.23 0.21 -16.02
CA ASP A 24 -11.27 -1.12 -15.42
C ASP A 24 -9.88 -1.62 -15.05
N ARG A 25 -8.89 -1.45 -15.93
CA ARG A 25 -7.50 -1.81 -15.63
C ARG A 25 -6.93 -1.03 -14.45
N LYS A 26 -7.26 0.27 -14.34
CA LYS A 26 -6.85 1.08 -13.20
C LYS A 26 -7.52 0.62 -11.91
N ALA A 27 -8.82 0.32 -11.96
CA ALA A 27 -9.55 -0.19 -10.81
C ALA A 27 -9.01 -1.55 -10.34
N GLN A 28 -8.73 -2.46 -11.27
CA GLN A 28 -8.11 -3.76 -10.98
C GLN A 28 -6.74 -3.62 -10.34
N LEU A 29 -5.87 -2.74 -10.87
CA LEU A 29 -4.56 -2.49 -10.27
C LEU A 29 -4.68 -1.96 -8.84
N ILE A 30 -5.64 -1.05 -8.60
CA ILE A 30 -5.90 -0.54 -7.26
C ILE A 30 -6.34 -1.69 -6.34
N GLU A 31 -7.28 -2.54 -6.73
CA GLU A 31 -7.73 -3.67 -5.90
C GLU A 31 -6.61 -4.68 -5.60
N ILE A 32 -5.74 -4.97 -6.58
CA ILE A 32 -4.57 -5.82 -6.38
C ILE A 32 -3.65 -5.21 -5.31
N ARG A 33 -3.33 -3.91 -5.41
CA ARG A 33 -2.50 -3.22 -4.43
C ARG A 33 -3.16 -3.18 -3.04
N ARG A 34 -4.46 -2.91 -2.97
CA ARG A 34 -5.21 -2.92 -1.70
C ARG A 34 -5.09 -4.27 -1.00
N THR A 35 -5.22 -5.35 -1.77
CA THR A 35 -5.12 -6.71 -1.27
C THR A 35 -3.71 -7.00 -0.77
N ALA A 36 -2.68 -6.63 -1.54
CA ALA A 36 -1.29 -6.81 -1.14
C ALA A 36 -0.92 -6.00 0.11
N TYR A 37 -1.35 -4.73 0.20
CA TYR A 37 -1.12 -3.90 1.39
C TYR A 37 -1.83 -4.45 2.63
N ARG A 38 -3.06 -4.96 2.50
CA ARG A 38 -3.76 -5.62 3.61
C ARG A 38 -3.05 -6.89 4.06
N ALA A 39 -2.59 -7.72 3.12
CA ALA A 39 -1.85 -8.93 3.42
C ALA A 39 -0.53 -8.62 4.15
N TYR A 40 0.21 -7.62 3.68
CA TYR A 40 1.42 -7.14 4.34
C TYR A 40 1.15 -6.64 5.76
N LEU A 41 0.15 -5.77 5.95
CA LEU A 41 -0.16 -5.22 7.28
C LEU A 41 -0.64 -6.31 8.25
N ALA A 42 -1.38 -7.31 7.76
CA ALA A 42 -1.76 -8.47 8.56
C ALA A 42 -0.53 -9.31 8.95
N ALA A 43 0.35 -9.63 8.01
CA ALA A 43 1.59 -10.38 8.28
C ALA A 43 2.53 -9.61 9.23
N LEU A 44 2.60 -8.28 9.11
CA LEU A 44 3.35 -7.42 10.01
C LEU A 44 2.78 -7.49 11.44
N LEU A 45 1.46 -7.41 11.58
CA LEU A 45 0.79 -7.52 12.87
C LEU A 45 1.01 -8.90 13.50
N ASP A 46 0.94 -9.97 12.70
CA ASP A 46 1.23 -11.34 13.15
C ASP A 46 2.68 -11.46 13.64
N GLN A 47 3.65 -10.93 12.88
CA GLN A 47 5.05 -10.92 13.27
C GLN A 47 5.31 -10.13 14.56
N ILE A 48 4.62 -9.00 14.76
CA ILE A 48 4.71 -8.21 16.00
C ILE A 48 4.09 -8.96 17.17
N SER A 49 2.95 -9.62 16.96
CA SER A 49 2.18 -10.30 18.01
C SER A 49 2.80 -11.63 18.43
N LYS A 50 3.36 -12.38 17.47
CA LYS A 50 3.93 -13.72 17.65
C LYS A 50 5.17 -13.87 16.76
N PRO A 51 6.35 -13.39 17.19
CA PRO A 51 7.55 -13.45 16.37
C PRO A 51 8.09 -14.88 16.27
N THR A 52 7.71 -15.60 15.21
CA THR A 52 8.26 -16.92 14.87
C THR A 52 8.97 -16.91 13.50
N PRO A 53 9.79 -17.91 13.18
CA PRO A 53 10.38 -18.04 11.85
C PRO A 53 9.33 -18.09 10.74
N GLU A 54 8.18 -18.72 10.99
CA GLU A 54 7.08 -18.85 10.03
C GLU A 54 6.41 -17.50 9.75
N THR A 55 6.12 -16.71 10.79
CA THR A 55 5.54 -15.37 10.63
C THR A 55 6.52 -14.42 9.93
N LEU A 56 7.82 -14.57 10.16
CA LEU A 56 8.86 -13.79 9.47
C LEU A 56 8.94 -14.16 7.99
N ILE A 57 8.91 -15.46 7.66
CA ILE A 57 8.86 -15.91 6.27
C ILE A 57 7.61 -15.38 5.58
N GLN A 58 6.46 -15.39 6.27
CA GLN A 58 5.21 -14.87 5.72
C GLN A 58 5.29 -13.35 5.48
N LEU A 59 5.85 -12.59 6.43
CA LEU A 59 6.09 -11.16 6.26
C LEU A 59 7.00 -10.88 5.05
N ASN A 60 8.12 -11.60 4.93
CA ASN A 60 9.04 -11.44 3.80
C ASN A 60 8.37 -11.75 2.46
N LYS A 61 7.53 -12.80 2.38
CA LYS A 61 6.74 -13.10 1.17
C LYS A 61 5.83 -11.92 0.79
N CYS A 62 5.10 -11.38 1.77
CA CYS A 62 4.26 -10.21 1.53
C CYS A 62 5.07 -8.97 1.12
N GLU A 63 6.27 -8.76 1.66
CA GLU A 63 7.18 -7.70 1.20
C GLU A 63 7.61 -7.88 -0.26
N PHE A 64 7.93 -9.11 -0.68
CA PHE A 64 8.22 -9.40 -2.09
C PHE A 64 7.02 -9.18 -3.00
N ASP A 65 5.81 -9.57 -2.57
CA ASP A 65 4.60 -9.32 -3.34
C ASP A 65 4.34 -7.82 -3.55
N LEU A 66 4.67 -7.00 -2.54
CA LEU A 66 4.57 -5.55 -2.65
C LEU A 66 5.51 -4.98 -3.72
N PHE A 67 6.72 -5.52 -3.89
CA PHE A 67 7.64 -5.07 -4.95
C PHE A 67 7.03 -5.18 -6.36
N ALA A 68 6.13 -6.13 -6.58
CA ALA A 68 5.49 -6.31 -7.88
C ALA A 68 4.37 -5.31 -8.17
N VAL A 69 3.72 -4.75 -7.14
CA VAL A 69 2.45 -4.03 -7.30
C VAL A 69 2.44 -2.61 -6.75
N ALA A 70 3.22 -2.33 -5.71
CA ALA A 70 3.25 -1.05 -5.02
C ALA A 70 3.95 0.04 -5.84
N SER A 71 3.53 1.29 -5.68
CA SER A 71 4.28 2.42 -6.24
C SER A 71 5.65 2.60 -5.57
N ASP A 72 6.62 3.15 -6.31
CA ASP A 72 7.95 3.47 -5.78
C ASP A 72 7.91 4.29 -4.49
N LYS A 73 6.94 5.22 -4.38
CA LYS A 73 6.78 6.04 -3.19
C LYS A 73 6.37 5.19 -1.98
N ALA A 74 5.44 4.25 -2.16
CA ALA A 74 5.03 3.35 -1.10
C ALA A 74 6.17 2.39 -0.71
N LEU A 75 6.84 1.80 -1.71
CA LEU A 75 7.97 0.89 -1.49
C LEU A 75 9.10 1.55 -0.70
N ARG A 76 9.48 2.80 -1.03
CA ARG A 76 10.51 3.52 -0.29
C ARG A 76 10.15 3.68 1.18
N ARG A 77 8.90 4.08 1.49
CA ARG A 77 8.45 4.25 2.88
C ARG A 77 8.34 2.94 3.65
N ILE A 78 7.92 1.88 2.99
CA ILE A 78 7.87 0.52 3.56
C ILE A 78 9.30 0.03 3.85
N ALA A 79 10.22 0.20 2.91
CA ALA A 79 11.62 -0.17 3.10
C ALA A 79 12.30 0.65 4.21
N GLU A 80 12.05 1.96 4.29
CA GLU A 80 12.52 2.81 5.41
C GLU A 80 12.04 2.26 6.76
N PHE A 81 10.77 1.88 6.84
CA PHE A 81 10.19 1.28 8.04
C PHE A 81 10.79 -0.10 8.36
N SER A 82 10.86 -1.03 7.39
CA SER A 82 11.42 -2.37 7.59
C SER A 82 12.92 -2.31 7.94
N ASN A 83 13.69 -1.40 7.33
CA ASN A 83 15.09 -1.19 7.69
C ASN A 83 15.24 -0.66 9.13
N TYR A 84 14.37 0.25 9.56
CA TYR A 84 14.34 0.70 10.95
C TYR A 84 13.98 -0.44 11.91
N MET A 85 13.01 -1.30 11.56
CA MET A 85 12.69 -2.50 12.33
C MET A 85 13.91 -3.41 12.50
N ILE A 86 14.67 -3.66 11.44
CA ILE A 86 15.86 -4.51 11.46
C ILE A 86 16.99 -3.85 12.26
N ALA A 87 17.25 -2.57 12.03
CA ALA A 87 18.29 -1.83 12.75
C ALA A 87 18.01 -1.78 14.26
N THR A 88 16.73 -1.64 14.66
CA THR A 88 16.33 -1.54 16.07
C THR A 88 16.00 -2.89 16.73
N SER A 89 15.98 -4.01 15.99
CA SER A 89 15.76 -5.34 16.57
C SER A 89 17.01 -5.95 17.19
N TYR A 90 18.20 -5.57 16.71
CA TYR A 90 19.49 -6.04 17.24
C TYR A 90 19.89 -5.33 18.54
N ASP A 91 19.51 -4.05 18.71
CA ASP A 91 19.72 -3.31 19.96
C ASP A 91 18.62 -3.67 20.97
N LYS A 92 18.88 -4.78 21.68
CA LYS A 92 18.08 -5.24 22.81
C LYS A 92 17.82 -4.08 23.81
N ILE A 93 16.53 -3.79 23.99
CA ILE A 93 15.90 -3.36 25.25
C ILE A 93 15.91 -1.85 25.58
N HIS A 94 16.75 -0.96 25.02
CA HIS A 94 16.84 0.42 25.56
C HIS A 94 16.60 1.65 24.66
N LEU A 95 16.56 1.55 23.32
CA LEU A 95 16.53 2.78 22.48
C LEU A 95 15.64 2.73 21.24
N ARG A 96 14.58 1.90 21.23
CA ARG A 96 13.59 2.02 20.17
C ARG A 96 12.76 3.27 20.42
N ASP A 97 13.10 4.35 19.73
CA ASP A 97 12.32 5.59 19.74
C ASP A 97 10.91 5.27 19.22
N LYS A 98 9.98 5.06 20.15
CA LYS A 98 8.59 4.74 19.86
C LYS A 98 7.93 5.83 19.01
N SER A 99 8.36 7.07 19.15
CA SER A 99 7.82 8.18 18.36
C SER A 99 8.26 8.08 16.89
N LEU A 100 9.54 7.78 16.65
CA LEU A 100 10.07 7.58 15.32
C LEU A 100 9.51 6.32 14.66
N HIS A 101 9.35 5.24 15.42
CA HIS A 101 8.72 4.01 14.96
C HIS A 101 7.28 4.24 14.49
N LYS A 102 6.46 4.92 15.31
CA LYS A 102 5.08 5.29 14.95
C LYS A 102 5.04 6.21 13.74
N LYS A 103 5.96 7.17 13.66
CA LYS A 103 6.03 8.12 12.54
C LYS A 103 6.35 7.41 11.23
N GLN A 104 7.34 6.53 11.19
CA GLN A 104 7.69 5.79 9.98
C GLN A 104 6.57 4.83 9.55
N LEU A 105 5.90 4.16 10.51
CA LEU A 105 4.74 3.35 10.17
C LEU A 105 3.60 4.20 9.61
N ALA A 106 3.34 5.37 10.21
CA ALA A 106 2.33 6.31 9.74
C ALA A 106 2.64 6.81 8.32
N GLU A 107 3.90 7.14 8.03
CA GLU A 107 4.34 7.55 6.68
C GLU A 107 4.19 6.42 5.66
N ALA A 108 4.51 5.19 6.03
CA ALA A 108 4.28 4.01 5.19
C ALA A 108 2.78 3.82 4.90
N ILE A 109 1.93 3.85 5.93
CA ILE A 109 0.47 3.71 5.78
C ILE A 109 -0.11 4.85 4.94
N LEU A 110 0.31 6.10 5.14
CA LEU A 110 -0.13 7.22 4.32
C LEU A 110 0.31 7.08 2.86
N ALA A 111 1.50 6.53 2.61
CA ALA A 111 1.96 6.23 1.25
C ALA A 111 1.11 5.13 0.60
N MET A 112 0.82 4.04 1.32
CA MET A 112 -0.10 2.98 0.86
C MET A 112 -1.50 3.54 0.56
N ARG A 113 -2.03 4.40 1.45
CA ARG A 113 -3.33 5.06 1.26
C ARG A 113 -3.32 5.95 0.03
N LYS A 114 -2.28 6.76 -0.19
CA LYS A 114 -2.17 7.59 -1.40
C LYS A 114 -2.13 6.75 -2.68
N ASP A 115 -1.61 5.53 -2.60
CA ASP A 115 -1.48 4.62 -3.73
C ASP A 115 -2.76 3.82 -4.04
N CYS A 116 -3.73 3.77 -3.11
CA CYS A 116 -4.90 2.87 -3.19
C CYS A 116 -6.26 3.44 -2.77
N PHE A 117 -6.28 4.46 -1.91
CA PHE A 117 -7.43 4.79 -1.06
C PHE A 117 -7.65 6.30 -0.90
N GLU A 118 -7.69 7.03 -2.02
CA GLU A 118 -7.95 8.48 -2.04
C GLU A 118 -6.92 9.37 -1.32
N ARG A 119 -7.08 10.69 -1.52
CA ARG A 119 -6.23 11.73 -0.91
C ARG A 119 -6.52 11.79 0.59
N SER A 120 -5.72 11.11 1.40
CA SER A 120 -5.70 11.34 2.85
C SER A 120 -5.34 12.80 3.14
N GLN A 121 -6.15 13.47 3.96
CA GLN A 121 -5.85 14.81 4.48
C GLN A 121 -5.03 14.78 5.77
N LEU A 122 -4.84 13.60 6.37
CA LEU A 122 -4.04 13.44 7.57
C LEU A 122 -2.57 13.72 7.28
N SER A 123 -1.96 14.54 8.13
CA SER A 123 -0.51 14.64 8.26
C SER A 123 0.08 13.36 8.86
N SER A 124 1.39 13.15 8.69
CA SER A 124 2.10 12.00 9.28
C SER A 124 2.02 11.99 10.80
N ASP A 125 2.09 13.17 11.44
CA ASP A 125 2.02 13.30 12.89
C ASP A 125 0.61 13.00 13.43
N GLU A 126 -0.45 13.42 12.74
CA GLU A 126 -1.83 13.05 13.08
C GLU A 126 -2.06 11.54 12.91
N ALA A 127 -1.60 10.97 11.80
CA ALA A 127 -1.70 9.54 11.55
C ALA A 127 -0.95 8.74 12.62
N ALA A 128 0.24 9.17 13.02
CA ALA A 128 1.03 8.53 14.08
C ALA A 128 0.33 8.52 15.44
N ARG A 129 -0.44 9.56 15.77
CA ARG A 129 -1.25 9.63 17.00
C ARG A 129 -2.45 8.69 16.99
N LEU A 130 -2.98 8.37 15.81
CA LEU A 130 -4.14 7.49 15.64
C LEU A 130 -3.78 6.00 15.58
N LEU A 131 -2.50 5.65 15.44
CA LEU A 131 -2.07 4.27 15.38
C LEU A 131 -2.25 3.57 16.75
N PRO A 132 -2.91 2.39 16.79
CA PRO A 132 -3.17 1.65 18.03
C PRO A 132 -1.93 0.85 18.48
N MET A 133 -0.83 1.54 18.73
CA MET A 133 0.42 0.96 19.24
C MET A 133 0.83 1.71 20.51
N GLU A 134 1.31 1.03 21.56
CA GLU A 134 1.77 1.64 22.81
C GLU A 134 3.29 1.66 22.97
#